data_AF-A0A7J9XTR8-F1
#
_entry.id   AF-A0A7J9XTR8-F1
#
_cell.length_a   1.000
_cell.length_b   1.000
_cell.length_c   1.000
_cell.angle_alpha   90.00
_cell.angle_beta   90.00
_cell.angle_gamma   90.00
#
_symmetry.space_group_name_H-M   'P 1'
#
loop_
_entity.id
_entity.type
_entity.pdbx_description
1 polymer ?
#
loop_
_entity_poly.entity_id
_entity_poly.type
_entity_poly.pdbx_seq_one_letter_code
_entity_poly.pdbx_strand_id
1 'polypeptide(L)'
;MIGLVALVVGLVLGLWLDPTVPGWVGPYLPIAVVAALDAVFGGVRARLDGIFDAKVFVVSFVSNVLVAALIVLLGDQLGVGSQLSTAVVVVLGIRIFGNAAAIRRHVFQA
;
A
#
# COMPACT_ATOMS: atom_id res chain seq x y z
N MET A 1 -11.38 -5.92 -13.86
CA MET A 1 -11.83 -7.01 -12.95
C MET A 1 -10.68 -7.89 -12.48
N ILE A 2 -9.73 -8.26 -13.36
CA ILE A 2 -8.60 -9.16 -13.05
C ILE A 2 -7.75 -8.67 -11.85
N GLY A 3 -7.43 -7.37 -11.77
CA GLY A 3 -6.60 -6.84 -10.67
C GLY A 3 -7.22 -6.95 -9.27
N LEU A 4 -8.54 -6.74 -9.14
CA LEU A 4 -9.25 -6.90 -7.86
C LEU A 4 -9.28 -8.38 -7.44
N VAL A 5 -9.49 -9.27 -8.40
CA VAL A 5 -9.46 -10.72 -8.14
C VAL A 5 -8.07 -11.16 -7.71
N ALA A 6 -7.01 -10.69 -8.38
CA ALA A 6 -5.62 -10.98 -7.99
C ALA A 6 -5.29 -10.49 -6.57
N LEU A 7 -5.77 -9.30 -6.18
CA LEU A 7 -5.62 -8.77 -4.82
C LEU A 7 -6.32 -9.66 -3.78
N VAL A 8 -7.58 -10.02 -4.03
CA VAL A 8 -8.37 -10.85 -3.11
C VAL A 8 -7.74 -12.25 -2.96
N VAL A 9 -7.31 -12.86 -4.08
CA VAL A 9 -6.64 -14.16 -4.05
C VAL A 9 -5.33 -14.08 -3.28
N GLY A 10 -4.51 -13.04 -3.50
CA GLY A 10 -3.27 -12.83 -2.75
C GLY A 10 -3.50 -12.66 -1.25
N LEU A 11 -4.53 -11.91 -0.85
CA LEU A 11 -4.90 -11.73 0.56
C LEU A 11 -5.33 -13.05 1.21
N VAL A 12 -6.19 -13.82 0.53
CA VAL A 12 -6.66 -15.12 1.04
C VAL A 12 -5.52 -16.11 1.18
N LEU A 13 -4.64 -16.20 0.17
CA LEU A 13 -3.47 -17.08 0.22
C LEU A 13 -2.50 -16.67 1.34
N GLY A 14 -2.26 -15.38 1.53
CA GLY A 14 -1.39 -14.88 2.60
C GLY A 14 -1.92 -15.24 4.00
N LEU A 15 -3.22 -15.09 4.23
CA LEU A 15 -3.87 -15.46 5.49
C LEU A 15 -3.92 -16.97 5.71
N TRP A 16 -4.00 -17.77 4.64
CA TRP A 16 -4.11 -19.22 4.75
C TRP A 16 -2.75 -19.92 4.92
N LEU A 17 -1.69 -19.36 4.34
CA LEU A 17 -0.34 -19.93 4.39
C LEU A 17 0.43 -19.55 5.66
N ASP A 18 -0.03 -18.54 6.42
CA ASP A 18 0.60 -18.02 7.64
C ASP A 18 2.14 -18.03 7.60
N PRO A 19 2.76 -17.39 6.58
CA PRO A 19 4.20 -17.47 6.40
C PRO A 19 4.92 -16.85 7.61
N THR A 20 5.75 -17.66 8.29
CA THR A 20 6.60 -17.17 9.39
C THR A 20 7.56 -16.11 8.86
N VAL A 21 7.36 -14.87 9.33
CA VAL A 21 8.16 -13.72 8.93
C VAL A 21 9.49 -13.75 9.71
N PRO A 22 10.65 -13.81 9.02
CA PRO A 22 11.94 -13.69 9.68
C PRO A 22 12.08 -12.32 10.36
N GLY A 23 12.68 -12.27 11.56
CA GLY A 23 12.75 -11.03 12.36
C GLY A 23 13.38 -9.82 11.66
N TRP A 24 14.28 -10.04 10.70
CA TRP A 24 14.91 -8.98 9.91
C TRP A 24 13.94 -8.31 8.90
N VAL A 25 12.87 -8.99 8.48
CA VAL A 25 11.81 -8.43 7.62
C VAL A 25 10.76 -7.69 8.44
N GLY A 26 10.76 -7.88 9.77
CA GLY A 26 9.75 -7.36 10.69
C GLY A 26 9.45 -5.87 10.52
N PRO A 27 10.45 -4.97 10.43
CA PRO A 27 10.20 -3.55 10.21
C PRO A 27 9.64 -3.23 8.82
N TYR A 28 10.05 -3.96 7.79
CA TYR A 28 9.69 -3.67 6.40
C TYR A 28 8.27 -4.11 6.04
N LEU A 29 7.78 -5.18 6.69
CA LEU A 29 6.51 -5.80 6.37
C LEU A 29 5.31 -4.86 6.60
N PRO A 30 5.15 -4.20 7.77
CA PRO A 30 4.04 -3.26 7.96
C PRO A 30 4.03 -2.13 6.94
N ILE A 31 5.22 -1.64 6.56
CA ILE A 31 5.34 -0.53 5.60
C ILE A 31 4.95 -0.98 4.20
N ALA A 32 5.40 -2.17 3.77
CA ALA A 32 4.99 -2.75 2.50
C ALA A 32 3.47 -2.95 2.43
N VAL A 33 2.86 -3.43 3.53
CA VAL A 33 1.39 -3.59 3.63
C VAL A 33 0.68 -2.24 3.55
N VAL A 34 1.13 -1.23 4.29
CA VAL A 34 0.52 0.11 4.25
C VAL A 34 0.66 0.75 2.86
N ALA A 35 1.82 0.60 2.20
CA ALA A 35 2.03 1.09 0.83
C ALA A 35 1.14 0.37 -0.18
N ALA A 36 0.96 -0.94 -0.04
CA ALA A 36 0.05 -1.73 -0.85
C ALA A 36 -1.40 -1.28 -0.65
N LEU A 37 -1.82 -1.03 0.59
CA LEU A 37 -3.15 -0.52 0.91
C LEU A 37 -3.39 0.86 0.30
N ASP A 38 -2.43 1.79 0.39
CA ASP A 38 -2.53 3.10 -0.27
C ASP A 38 -2.81 2.99 -1.77
N ALA A 39 -2.07 2.11 -2.47
CA ALA A 39 -2.29 1.86 -3.89
C ALA A 39 -3.69 1.29 -4.17
N VAL A 40 -4.21 0.40 -3.30
CA VAL A 40 -5.58 -0.13 -3.40
C VAL A 40 -6.61 0.99 -3.26
N PHE A 41 -6.49 1.87 -2.26
CA PHE A 41 -7.38 3.02 -2.09
C PHE A 41 -7.30 3.97 -3.30
N GLY A 42 -6.11 4.23 -3.81
CA GLY A 42 -5.91 5.00 -5.05
C GLY A 42 -6.59 4.36 -6.26
N GLY A 43 -6.49 3.04 -6.40
CA GLY A 43 -7.15 2.27 -7.47
C GLY A 43 -8.68 2.29 -7.37
N VAL A 44 -9.23 2.15 -6.16
CA VAL A 44 -10.67 2.26 -5.92
C VAL A 44 -11.17 3.66 -6.28
N ARG A 45 -10.45 4.70 -5.86
CA ARG A 45 -10.76 6.09 -6.23
C ARG A 45 -10.74 6.28 -7.75
N ALA A 46 -9.68 5.85 -8.44
CA ALA A 46 -9.58 5.96 -9.90
C ALA A 46 -10.73 5.24 -10.63
N ARG A 47 -11.25 4.16 -10.04
CA ARG A 47 -12.43 3.45 -10.56
C ARG A 47 -13.73 4.24 -10.39
N LEU A 48 -13.90 4.92 -9.27
CA LEU A 48 -15.05 5.81 -9.05
C LEU A 48 -14.99 7.04 -9.95
N ASP A 49 -13.78 7.55 -10.19
CA ASP A 49 -13.51 8.68 -11.08
C ASP A 49 -13.60 8.29 -12.58
N GLY A 50 -13.84 7.01 -12.92
CA GLY A 50 -13.98 6.51 -14.30
C GLY A 50 -12.66 6.44 -15.10
N ILE A 51 -11.52 6.71 -14.46
CA ILE A 51 -10.18 6.79 -15.08
C ILE A 51 -9.29 5.58 -14.72
N PHE A 52 -9.90 4.47 -14.28
CA PHE A 52 -9.13 3.30 -13.86
C PHE A 52 -8.49 2.57 -15.04
N ASP A 53 -7.16 2.54 -15.04
CA ASP A 53 -6.36 1.69 -15.92
C ASP A 53 -5.62 0.63 -15.08
N ALA A 54 -5.81 -0.65 -15.44
CA ALA A 54 -5.23 -1.77 -14.72
C ALA A 54 -3.69 -1.82 -14.80
N LYS A 55 -3.10 -1.39 -15.92
CA LYS A 55 -1.65 -1.32 -16.10
C LYS A 55 -1.08 -0.23 -15.20
N VAL A 56 -1.72 0.95 -15.17
CA VAL A 56 -1.31 2.05 -14.29
C VAL A 56 -1.44 1.65 -12.82
N PHE A 57 -2.50 0.95 -12.44
CA PHE A 57 -2.67 0.43 -11.09
C PHE A 57 -1.54 -0.51 -10.68
N VAL A 58 -1.21 -1.51 -11.50
CA VAL A 58 -0.13 -2.47 -11.19
C VAL A 58 1.22 -1.77 -11.09
N VAL A 59 1.52 -0.84 -12.01
CA VAL A 59 2.76 -0.07 -11.97
C VAL A 59 2.83 0.80 -10.71
N SER A 60 1.73 1.46 -10.34
CA SER A 60 1.65 2.28 -9.13
C SER A 60 1.80 1.44 -7.86
N PHE A 61 1.12 0.29 -7.80
CA PHE A 61 1.21 -0.65 -6.67
C PHE A 61 2.64 -1.13 -6.45
N VAL A 62 3.27 -1.66 -7.50
CA VAL A 62 4.64 -2.19 -7.41
C VAL A 62 5.63 -1.07 -7.10
N SER A 63 5.51 0.08 -7.77
CA SER A 63 6.40 1.22 -7.54
C SER A 63 6.28 1.78 -6.12
N ASN A 64 5.07 1.96 -5.58
CA ASN A 64 4.88 2.46 -4.22
C ASN A 64 5.46 1.51 -3.18
N VAL A 65 5.21 0.21 -3.30
CA VAL A 65 5.74 -0.79 -2.37
C VAL A 65 7.27 -0.85 -2.43
N LEU A 66 7.84 -0.85 -3.64
CA LEU A 66 9.30 -0.83 -3.83
C LEU A 66 9.93 0.44 -3.26
N VAL A 67 9.38 1.62 -3.55
CA VAL A 67 9.89 2.88 -3.03
C VAL A 67 9.80 2.93 -1.51
N ALA A 68 8.68 2.49 -0.93
CA ALA A 68 8.52 2.44 0.52
C ALA A 68 9.54 1.50 1.17
N ALA A 69 9.74 0.30 0.61
CA ALA A 69 10.73 -0.65 1.08
C ALA A 69 12.16 -0.11 0.96
N LEU A 70 12.49 0.58 -0.15
CA LEU A 70 13.80 1.20 -0.35
C LEU A 70 14.07 2.33 0.64
N ILE A 71 13.09 3.18 0.95
CA ILE A 71 13.27 4.25 1.94
C ILE A 71 13.62 3.66 3.32
N VAL A 72 12.93 2.60 3.72
CA VAL A 72 13.19 1.93 5.00
C VAL A 72 14.54 1.24 4.98
N LEU A 73 14.91 0.61 3.86
CA LEU A 73 16.21 -0.02 3.68
C LEU A 73 17.35 1.00 3.81
N LEU A 74 17.22 2.15 3.16
CA LEU A 74 18.17 3.25 3.29
C LEU A 74 18.22 3.77 4.73
N GLY A 75 17.06 3.88 5.39
CA GLY A 75 17.00 4.26 6.80
C GLY A 75 17.73 3.31 7.71
N ASP A 76 17.56 2.01 7.50
CA ASP A 76 18.22 0.98 8.28
C ASP A 76 19.75 1.05 8.12
N GLN A 77 20.24 1.21 6.90
CA GLN A 77 21.68 1.40 6.62
C GLN A 77 22.26 2.68 7.24
N LEU A 78 21.44 3.72 7.40
CA LEU A 78 21.82 4.99 8.03
C LEU A 78 21.65 4.99 9.56
N GLY A 79 21.20 3.88 10.16
CA GLY A 79 20.94 3.79 11.60
C GLY A 79 19.67 4.52 12.08
N VAL A 80 18.82 4.98 11.14
CA VAL A 80 17.58 5.72 11.39
C VAL A 80 16.34 4.97 10.89
N GLY A 81 16.43 3.64 10.73
CA GLY A 81 15.39 2.80 10.14
C GLY A 81 14.04 2.88 10.86
N SER A 82 14.04 2.97 12.20
CA SER A 82 12.81 3.10 13.00
C SER A 82 12.11 4.46 12.80
N GLN A 83 12.89 5.53 12.65
CA GLN A 83 12.39 6.88 12.42
C GLN A 83 11.83 7.02 11.00
N LEU A 84 12.55 6.50 10.00
CA LEU A 84 12.06 6.49 8.62
C LEU A 84 10.84 5.58 8.45
N SER A 85 10.81 4.42 9.11
CA SER A 85 9.63 3.56 9.15
C SER A 85 8.40 4.32 9.65
N THR A 86 8.54 5.04 10.77
CA THR A 86 7.45 5.85 11.33
C THR A 86 7.04 6.96 10.38
N ALA A 87 7.99 7.69 9.81
CA ALA A 87 7.71 8.77 8.87
C ALA A 87 6.96 8.25 7.61
N VAL A 88 7.39 7.14 7.05
CA VAL A 88 6.75 6.52 5.88
C VAL A 88 5.33 6.07 6.21
N VAL A 89 5.12 5.42 7.36
CA VAL A 89 3.77 5.01 7.80
C VAL A 89 2.85 6.22 7.97
N VAL A 90 3.34 7.32 8.55
CA VAL A 90 2.55 8.56 8.71
C VAL A 90 2.18 9.16 7.35
N VAL A 91 3.15 9.30 6.44
CA VAL A 91 2.92 9.88 5.11
C VAL A 91 1.95 9.03 4.29
N LEU A 92 2.12 7.71 4.28
CA LEU A 92 1.20 6.79 3.61
C LEU A 92 -0.18 6.82 4.28
N GLY A 93 -0.24 6.90 5.61
CA GLY A 93 -1.48 7.02 6.36
C GLY A 93 -2.28 8.26 5.93
N ILE A 94 -1.64 9.43 5.85
CA ILE A 94 -2.28 10.67 5.36
C ILE A 94 -2.86 10.47 3.96
N ARG A 95 -2.12 9.80 3.08
CA ARG A 95 -2.56 9.54 1.70
C ARG A 95 -3.75 8.58 1.63
N ILE A 96 -3.74 7.52 2.43
CA ILE A 96 -4.85 6.57 2.57
C ILE A 96 -6.11 7.31 3.02
N PHE A 97 -6.02 8.13 4.08
CA PHE A 97 -7.17 8.90 4.57
C PHE A 97 -7.67 9.92 3.54
N GLY A 98 -6.76 10.55 2.78
CA GLY A 98 -7.12 11.43 1.67
C GLY A 98 -7.89 10.71 0.56
N ASN A 99 -7.42 9.53 0.14
CA ASN A 99 -8.10 8.70 -0.85
C ASN A 99 -9.45 8.19 -0.32
N ALA A 100 -9.53 7.75 0.93
CA ALA A 100 -10.77 7.34 1.58
C ALA A 100 -11.79 8.50 1.66
N ALA A 101 -11.34 9.71 1.95
CA ALA A 101 -12.19 10.90 1.95
C ALA A 101 -12.74 11.21 0.55
N ALA A 102 -11.91 11.09 -0.50
CA ALA A 102 -12.33 11.28 -1.89
C ALA A 102 -13.36 10.20 -2.33
N ILE A 103 -13.15 8.95 -1.93
CA ILE A 103 -14.09 7.85 -2.14
C ILE A 103 -15.43 8.16 -1.43
N ARG A 104 -15.38 8.59 -0.16
CA ARG A 104 -16.58 8.96 0.60
C ARG A 104 -17.38 10.06 -0.09
N ARG A 105 -16.72 11.09 -0.62
CA ARG A 105 -17.39 12.18 -1.36
C ARG A 105 -18.11 11.67 -2.61
N HIS A 106 -17.48 10.77 -3.37
CA HIS A 106 -18.09 10.19 -4.58
C HIS A 106 -19.28 9.28 -4.26
N VAL A 107 -19.18 8.48 -3.19
CA VAL A 107 -20.24 7.52 -2.82
C VAL A 107 -21.42 8.21 -2.13
N PHE A 108 -21.14 9.19 -1.26
CA PHE A 108 -22.16 9.78 -0.37
C PHE A 108 -22.59 11.21 -0.75
N GLN A 109 -22.07 11.79 -1.84
CA GLN A 109 -22.37 13.17 -2.29
C GLN A 109 -22.39 14.22 -1.16
N ALA A 110 -21.45 14.13 -0.21
CA ALA A 110 -21.32 15.05 0.93
C ALA A 110 -20.03 15.88 0.84
#